data_AF-A0A424NX89-F1
#
_entry.id   AF-A0A424NX89-F1
#
_cell.length_a   1.000
_cell.length_b   1.000
_cell.length_c   1.000
_cell.angle_alpha   90.00
_cell.angle_beta   90.00
_cell.angle_gamma   90.00
#
_symmetry.space_group_name_H-M   'P 1'
#
loop_
_entity.id
_entity.type
_entity.pdbx_description
1 polymer ?
#
loop_
_entity_poly.entity_id
_entity_poly.type
_entity_poly.pdbx_seq_one_letter_code
_entity_poly.pdbx_strand_id
1 'polypeptide(L)'
;MWNKLDAFCNDVFCSEEKKITVNNYFEITYSFNQRISEIDLPEFPEVFDLIKGPEKHTACEVTNGVFIKETSFKCFLIPKLAGVFVIEPACVTFDSTPYYSEPLTINVLKNE
;
A
#
# COMPACT_ATOMS: atom_id res chain seq x y z
N MET A 1 21.63 7.50 -3.42
CA MET A 1 20.81 6.26 -3.34
C MET A 1 20.18 6.32 -1.97
N TRP A 2 18.87 6.43 -1.79
CA TRP A 2 17.81 5.54 -2.26
C TRP A 2 16.50 6.34 -2.44
N ASN A 3 15.78 6.16 -3.55
CA ASN A 3 14.40 6.62 -3.70
C ASN A 3 13.58 5.39 -4.10
N LYS A 4 12.92 4.75 -3.12
CA LYS A 4 11.99 3.64 -3.33
C LYS A 4 10.64 4.05 -2.74
N LEU A 5 9.55 3.79 -3.48
CA LEU A 5 8.20 3.82 -2.94
C LEU A 5 7.97 2.43 -2.34
N ASP A 6 7.95 2.34 -1.02
CA ASP A 6 7.72 1.08 -0.33
C ASP A 6 6.22 0.91 -0.08
N ALA A 7 5.66 -0.18 -0.61
CA ALA A 7 4.28 -0.59 -0.35
C ALA A 7 4.28 -1.80 0.58
N PHE A 8 3.59 -1.69 1.72
CA PHE A 8 3.51 -2.74 2.72
C PHE A 8 2.09 -2.88 3.27
N CYS A 9 1.75 -4.04 3.83
CA CYS A 9 0.48 -4.25 4.54
C CYS A 9 0.85 -4.32 6.00
N ASN A 10 0.09 -3.60 6.82
CA ASN A 10 0.35 -3.58 8.24
C ASN A 10 -0.28 -4.74 9.01
N ASP A 11 -1.17 -5.52 8.39
CA ASP A 11 -1.78 -6.70 9.03
C ASP A 11 -1.51 -7.99 8.25
N VAL A 12 -0.24 -8.32 8.02
CA VAL A 12 0.19 -9.70 7.74
C VAL A 12 1.61 -9.95 8.25
N PHE A 13 1.77 -10.99 9.06
CA PHE A 13 3.08 -11.52 9.47
C PHE A 13 3.88 -12.00 8.25
N CYS A 14 5.12 -11.50 8.14
CA CYS A 14 6.27 -12.03 7.40
C CYS A 14 6.31 -11.95 5.85
N SER A 15 7.21 -11.04 5.41
CA SER A 15 8.25 -11.13 4.37
C SER A 15 8.10 -11.83 3.02
N GLU A 16 7.17 -12.73 2.72
CA GLU A 16 7.15 -13.35 1.37
C GLU A 16 5.75 -13.60 0.76
N GLU A 17 4.69 -13.82 1.55
CA GLU A 17 3.31 -13.92 1.03
C GLU A 17 2.31 -13.35 2.02
N LYS A 18 1.47 -12.41 1.57
CA LYS A 18 0.45 -11.82 2.41
C LYS A 18 -0.81 -12.68 2.44
N LYS A 19 -0.97 -13.47 3.50
CA LYS A 19 -2.14 -14.32 3.73
C LYS A 19 -3.27 -13.55 4.42
N ILE A 20 -4.45 -13.57 3.81
CA ILE A 20 -5.70 -12.99 4.36
C ILE A 20 -6.83 -13.98 4.14
N THR A 21 -7.88 -13.94 4.95
CA THR A 21 -9.06 -14.80 4.78
C THR A 21 -10.21 -14.03 4.13
N VAL A 22 -11.06 -14.74 3.36
CA VAL A 22 -12.25 -14.15 2.75
C VAL A 22 -13.09 -13.40 3.79
N ASN A 23 -13.67 -12.26 3.42
CA ASN A 23 -14.47 -11.37 4.28
C ASN A 23 -13.71 -10.68 5.44
N ASN A 24 -12.41 -10.92 5.63
CA ASN A 24 -11.60 -10.16 6.57
C ASN A 24 -10.91 -9.00 5.85
N TYR A 25 -10.98 -7.81 6.43
CA TYR A 25 -10.33 -6.65 5.86
C TYR A 25 -8.82 -6.69 6.08
N PHE A 26 -8.07 -6.05 5.19
CA PHE A 26 -6.64 -5.80 5.35
C PHE A 26 -6.29 -4.37 4.92
N GLU A 27 -5.23 -3.81 5.51
CA GLU A 27 -4.70 -2.49 5.18
C GLU A 27 -3.52 -2.61 4.22
N ILE A 28 -3.55 -1.85 3.12
CA ILE A 28 -2.37 -1.54 2.30
C ILE A 28 -1.92 -0.12 2.62
N THR A 29 -0.65 0.03 2.97
CA THR A 29 0.03 1.32 3.14
C THR A 29 1.06 1.52 2.05
N TYR A 30 0.96 2.63 1.33
CA TYR A 30 1.98 3.13 0.42
C TYR A 30 2.72 4.27 1.11
N SER A 31 4.04 4.15 1.33
CA SER A 31 4.86 5.18 1.99
C SER A 31 5.88 5.78 1.04
N PHE A 32 5.96 7.11 1.05
CA PHE A 32 6.97 7.86 0.31
C PHE A 32 7.69 8.85 1.22
N ASN A 33 9.02 8.85 1.16
CA ASN A 33 9.90 9.71 1.98
C ASN A 33 9.95 11.18 1.53
N GLN A 34 8.87 11.67 0.91
CA GLN A 34 8.68 13.08 0.62
C GLN A 34 7.22 13.46 0.84
N ARG A 35 6.97 14.77 0.87
CA ARG A 35 5.60 15.28 0.83
C ARG A 35 5.03 15.11 -0.58
N ILE A 36 3.96 14.34 -0.72
CA ILE A 36 3.16 14.24 -1.96
C ILE A 36 1.71 14.64 -1.68
N SER A 37 1.06 15.26 -2.67
CA SER A 37 -0.36 15.60 -2.61
C SER A 37 -1.26 14.37 -2.79
N GLU A 38 -0.95 13.54 -3.78
CA GLU A 38 -1.81 12.51 -4.36
C GLU A 38 -1.02 11.25 -4.73
N ILE A 39 -1.73 10.14 -4.92
CA ILE A 39 -1.21 8.86 -5.40
C ILE A 39 -2.17 8.33 -6.46
N ASP A 40 -1.60 7.81 -7.55
CA ASP A 40 -2.34 7.07 -8.57
C ASP A 40 -2.37 5.60 -8.13
N LEU A 41 -3.48 5.20 -7.52
CA LEU A 41 -3.70 3.81 -7.14
C LEU A 41 -3.94 2.94 -8.38
N PRO A 42 -3.47 1.68 -8.38
CA PRO A 42 -3.86 0.71 -9.39
C PRO A 42 -5.36 0.41 -9.31
N GLU A 43 -5.93 -0.11 -10.39
CA GLU A 43 -7.22 -0.79 -10.29
C GLU A 43 -7.05 -2.05 -9.44
N PHE A 44 -7.81 -2.15 -8.35
CA PHE A 44 -7.82 -3.36 -7.53
C PHE A 44 -8.53 -4.49 -8.28
N PRO A 45 -8.04 -5.74 -8.21
CA PRO A 45 -8.76 -6.88 -8.76
C PRO A 45 -10.21 -6.94 -8.26
N GLU A 46 -11.18 -7.30 -9.13
CA GLU A 46 -12.62 -7.31 -8.81
C GLU A 46 -13.01 -8.13 -7.56
N VAL A 47 -12.13 -9.05 -7.14
CA VAL A 47 -12.28 -9.85 -5.94
C VAL A 47 -12.13 -9.04 -4.65
N PHE A 48 -11.58 -7.83 -4.70
CA PHE A 48 -11.39 -6.96 -3.55
C PHE A 48 -12.39 -5.80 -3.57
N ASP A 49 -13.13 -5.61 -2.47
CA ASP A 49 -13.89 -4.39 -2.23
C ASP A 49 -13.00 -3.35 -1.53
N LEU A 50 -12.94 -2.14 -2.08
CA LEU A 50 -12.40 -0.98 -1.37
C LEU A 50 -13.43 -0.44 -0.39
N ILE A 51 -13.19 -0.70 0.89
CA ILE A 51 -14.06 -0.26 1.99
C ILE A 51 -13.73 1.18 2.40
N LYS A 52 -12.45 1.55 2.33
CA LYS A 52 -11.97 2.87 2.77
C LYS A 52 -10.64 3.24 2.12
N GLY A 53 -10.46 4.52 1.81
CA GLY A 53 -9.21 5.11 1.34
C GLY A 53 -9.27 5.66 -0.10
N PRO A 54 -8.15 6.19 -0.63
CA PRO A 54 -6.87 6.34 0.07
C PRO A 54 -6.91 7.42 1.16
N GLU A 55 -6.58 7.04 2.39
CA GLU A 55 -6.41 7.99 3.48
C GLU A 55 -4.98 8.49 3.52
N LYS A 56 -4.78 9.80 3.35
CA LYS A 56 -3.46 10.41 3.38
C LYS A 56 -3.06 10.76 4.82
N HIS A 57 -1.87 10.31 5.21
CA HIS A 57 -1.18 10.72 6.42
C HIS A 57 0.14 11.40 6.06
N THR A 58 0.46 12.48 6.77
CA THR A 58 1.77 13.14 6.62
C THR A 58 2.43 13.19 7.99
N ALA A 59 3.61 12.58 8.10
CA ALA A 59 4.46 12.67 9.26
C ALA A 59 5.63 13.65 8.98
N CYS A 60 5.96 14.45 9.98
CA CYS A 60 7.17 15.27 9.98
C CYS A 60 8.03 14.78 11.14
N GLU A 61 9.13 14.10 10.83
CA GLU A 61 10.12 13.69 11.83
C GLU A 61 11.33 14.62 11.77
N VAL A 62 11.88 14.97 12.93
CA VAL A 62 13.11 15.75 13.04
C VAL A 62 14.17 14.85 13.68
N THR A 63 15.07 14.32 12.85
CA THR A 63 16.17 13.45 13.29
C THR A 63 17.49 14.16 13.02
N ASN A 64 18.30 14.41 14.05
CA ASN A 64 19.58 15.14 13.95
C ASN A 64 19.49 16.50 13.23
N GLY A 65 18.36 17.21 13.37
CA GLY A 65 18.12 18.51 12.71
C GLY A 65 17.71 18.42 11.23
N VAL A 66 17.60 17.21 10.68
CA VAL A 66 17.04 16.97 9.34
C VAL A 66 15.53 16.78 9.45
N PHE A 67 14.78 17.56 8.67
CA PHE A 67 13.34 17.39 8.53
C PHE A 67 13.06 16.27 7.50
N ILE A 68 12.59 15.12 7.96
CA ILE A 68 12.08 14.06 7.09
C ILE A 68 10.56 14.24 7.00
N LYS A 69 10.06 14.41 5.78
CA LYS A 69 8.62 14.52 5.51
C LYS A 69 8.17 13.24 4.83
N GLU A 70 7.49 12.37 5.55
CA GLU A 70 6.94 11.13 5.00
C GLU A 70 5.45 11.34 4.71
N THR A 71 5.00 10.91 3.52
CA THR A 71 3.59 10.79 3.19
C THR A 71 3.24 9.32 3.07
N SER A 72 2.16 8.89 3.71
CA SER A 72 1.61 7.57 3.51
C SER A 72 0.15 7.61 3.10
N PHE A 73 -0.25 6.64 2.28
CA PHE A 73 -1.62 6.45 1.81
C PHE A 73 -2.12 5.08 2.23
N LYS A 74 -3.27 5.04 2.92
CA LYS A 74 -3.86 3.81 3.44
C LYS A 74 -5.15 3.43 2.71
N CYS A 75 -5.23 2.18 2.28
CA CYS A 75 -6.42 1.59 1.67
C CYS A 75 -6.84 0.35 2.46
N PHE A 76 -8.13 0.19 2.69
CA PHE A 76 -8.70 -0.96 3.39
C PHE A 76 -9.54 -1.76 2.41
N LEU A 77 -9.14 -3.01 2.19
CA LEU A 77 -9.74 -3.90 1.21
C LEU A 77 -10.35 -5.13 1.90
N ILE A 78 -11.44 -5.66 1.36
CA ILE A 78 -12.01 -6.95 1.76
C ILE A 78 -12.02 -7.90 0.55
N PRO A 79 -11.38 -9.09 0.62
CA PRO A 79 -11.46 -10.08 -0.43
C PRO A 79 -12.75 -10.92 -0.35
N LYS A 80 -13.37 -11.17 -1.50
CA LYS A 80 -14.58 -11.99 -1.65
C LYS A 80 -14.31 -13.45 -2.04
N LEU A 81 -13.17 -13.71 -2.69
CA LEU A 81 -12.84 -15.01 -3.25
C LEU A 81 -11.44 -15.44 -2.81
N ALA A 82 -11.30 -16.72 -2.47
CA ALA A 82 -10.02 -17.34 -2.19
C ALA A 82 -9.20 -17.55 -3.47
N GLY A 83 -7.89 -17.40 -3.38
CA GLY A 83 -6.97 -17.47 -4.50
C GLY A 83 -5.72 -16.61 -4.29
N VAL A 84 -4.80 -16.65 -5.24
CA VAL A 84 -3.63 -15.77 -5.25
C VAL A 84 -3.89 -14.64 -6.24
N PHE A 85 -3.78 -13.41 -5.76
CA PHE A 85 -4.04 -12.21 -6.54
C PHE A 85 -2.85 -11.27 -6.46
N VAL A 86 -2.59 -10.57 -7.56
CA VAL A 86 -1.57 -9.53 -7.63
C VAL A 86 -2.28 -8.18 -7.69
N ILE A 87 -1.85 -7.27 -6.83
CA ILE A 87 -2.20 -5.86 -6.88
C ILE A 87 -1.05 -5.18 -7.61
N GLU A 88 -1.38 -4.54 -8.72
CA GLU A 88 -0.40 -3.86 -9.57
C GLU A 88 0.29 -2.69 -8.83
N PRO A 89 1.45 -2.22 -9.30
CA PRO A 89 2.12 -1.07 -8.72
C PRO A 89 1.24 0.19 -8.65
N ALA A 90 1.29 0.90 -7.53
CA ALA A 90 0.82 2.28 -7.46
C ALA A 90 1.89 3.24 -7.99
N CYS A 91 1.47 4.41 -8.45
CA CYS A 91 2.34 5.44 -9.01
C CYS A 91 2.18 6.75 -8.24
N VAL A 92 3.30 7.46 -8.06
CA VAL A 92 3.31 8.85 -7.59
C VAL A 92 4.20 9.66 -8.53
N THR A 93 3.78 10.88 -8.86
CA THR A 93 4.64 11.82 -9.60
C THR A 93 5.28 12.81 -8.63
N PHE A 94 6.60 12.82 -8.56
CA PHE A 94 7.37 13.76 -7.75
C PHE A 94 8.45 14.41 -8.61
N ASP A 95 8.46 15.75 -8.65
CA ASP A 95 9.38 16.53 -9.48
C ASP A 95 9.37 16.09 -10.96
N SER A 96 8.17 15.96 -11.52
CA SER A 96 7.91 15.48 -12.89
C SER A 96 8.43 14.06 -13.19
N THR A 97 8.86 13.32 -12.17
CA THR A 97 9.37 11.96 -12.30
C THR A 97 8.37 10.99 -11.67
N PRO A 98 7.90 9.96 -12.42
CA PRO A 98 7.04 8.93 -11.85
C PRO A 98 7.87 7.94 -11.02
N TYR A 99 7.34 7.58 -9.85
CA TYR A 99 7.87 6.54 -8.96
C TYR A 99 6.79 5.48 -8.75
N TYR A 100 7.18 4.22 -8.86
CA TYR A 100 6.27 3.09 -8.76
C TYR A 100 6.56 2.26 -7.51
N SER A 101 5.52 1.67 -6.93
CA SER A 101 5.69 0.68 -5.87
C SER A 101 6.08 -0.67 -6.45
N GLU A 102 6.43 -1.61 -5.59
CA GLU A 102 6.46 -3.01 -5.98
C GLU A 102 5.03 -3.54 -6.13
N PRO A 103 4.81 -4.51 -7.04
CA PRO A 103 3.53 -5.23 -7.09
C PRO A 103 3.37 -6.04 -5.80
N LEU A 104 2.13 -6.20 -5.36
CA LEU A 104 1.82 -6.88 -4.11
C LEU A 104 1.04 -8.17 -4.36
N THR A 105 1.65 -9.31 -4.02
CA THR A 105 0.97 -10.61 -4.09
C THR A 105 0.24 -10.92 -2.77
N ILE A 106 -1.07 -11.18 -2.87
CA ILE A 106 -1.96 -11.52 -1.76
C ILE A 106 -2.47 -12.94 -1.96
N ASN A 107 -2.34 -13.77 -0.93
CA ASN A 107 -2.87 -15.13 -0.88
C ASN A 107 -4.14 -15.14 -0.01
N VAL A 108 -5.31 -15.19 -0.65
CA VAL A 108 -6.61 -15.22 0.03
C VAL A 108 -7.00 -16.66 0.32
N LEU A 109 -7.13 -16.98 1.60
CA LEU A 109 -7.56 -18.27 2.12
C LEU A 109 -9.08 -18.31 2.29
N LYS A 110 -9.68 -19.49 2.13
CA LYS A 110 -11.08 -19.71 2.46
C LYS A 110 -11.30 -19.57 3.97
N ASN A 111 -12.51 -19.16 4.35
CA ASN A 111 -12.96 -19.33 5.73
C ASN A 111 -13.29 -20.81 5.95
N GLU A 112 -12.75 -21.38 7.02
CA GLU A 112 -13.10 -22.73 7.49
C GLU A 112 -14.48 -22.74 8.17
#